data_AF-Q5BW67-F1
#
_entry.id   AF-Q5BW67-F1
#
_cell.length_a   1.000
_cell.length_b   1.000
_cell.length_c   1.000
_cell.angle_alpha   90.00
_cell.angle_beta   90.00
_cell.angle_gamma   90.00
#
_symmetry.space_group_name_H-M   'P 1'
#
loop_
_entity.id
_entity.type
_entity.pdbx_description
1 polymer ?
#
loop_
_entity_poly.entity_id
_entity_poly.type
_entity_poly.pdbx_seq_one_letter_code
_entity_poly.pdbx_strand_id
1 'polypeptide(L)'
;PSNVTYVGTCVQMVKGIAVLFEYETPKLVQISNIKIGVTQRLLQLVILIYVVCWVMIYEKGYQENDVAKSAVTTKVKGVGFTNFPNIPGIGMRSWDVADYIVPPLENNALFVVTNMIKTQRQSLSKCAESSFVPGAACHEDSDCKPYFITHLGNGAQTGKCIIESGSDIGSCEIYSWCPLENDTLPLDKKSFLFPMVYNYTLLIKNDINFEKFGIHRRNIQNWASKKFLRSCLYNKTDPENRFCPIFQFSTIFEEANVD
;
A
#
# COMPACT_ATOMS: atom_id res chain seq x y z
N PRO A 1 92.15 -34.44 12.47
CA PRO A 1 91.18 -33.50 11.86
C PRO A 1 89.99 -34.29 11.29
N SER A 2 88.78 -34.28 11.83
CA SER A 2 88.05 -33.19 12.45
C SER A 2 86.82 -33.82 13.13
N ASN A 3 86.79 -33.73 14.46
CA ASN A 3 85.54 -33.82 15.21
C ASN A 3 84.68 -32.59 14.93
N VAL A 4 83.38 -32.71 15.25
CA VAL A 4 82.40 -31.63 15.45
C VAL A 4 81.62 -31.25 14.18
N THR A 5 80.35 -31.70 14.07
CA THR A 5 79.19 -30.86 13.65
C THR A 5 77.82 -31.56 13.53
N TYR A 6 77.67 -32.88 13.72
CA TYR A 6 76.36 -33.55 13.46
C TYR A 6 75.41 -33.72 14.66
N VAL A 7 75.83 -33.38 15.88
CA VAL A 7 74.93 -33.49 17.06
C VAL A 7 74.08 -32.22 17.28
N GLY A 8 74.45 -31.09 16.65
CA GLY A 8 73.77 -29.80 16.83
C GLY A 8 72.43 -29.65 16.08
N THR A 9 72.28 -30.25 14.90
CA THR A 9 71.11 -30.07 14.02
C THR A 9 69.89 -30.89 14.44
N CYS A 10 70.09 -32.13 14.91
CA CYS A 10 68.98 -32.97 15.39
C CYS A 10 68.36 -32.40 16.69
N VAL A 11 69.19 -31.86 17.58
CA VAL A 11 68.73 -31.18 18.81
C VAL A 11 68.01 -29.86 18.51
N GLN A 12 68.41 -29.12 17.48
CA GLN A 12 67.68 -27.91 17.03
C GLN A 12 66.35 -28.24 16.34
N MET A 13 66.27 -29.33 15.57
CA MET A 13 65.04 -29.76 14.89
C MET A 13 64.00 -30.30 15.89
N VAL A 14 64.44 -31.04 16.91
CA VAL A 14 63.59 -31.49 18.02
C VAL A 14 63.09 -30.30 18.86
N LYS A 15 63.92 -29.28 19.08
CA LYS A 15 63.49 -28.02 19.73
C LYS A 15 62.48 -27.23 18.87
N GLY A 16 62.67 -27.17 17.55
CA GLY A 16 61.72 -26.52 16.64
C GLY A 16 60.35 -27.20 16.61
N ILE A 17 60.30 -28.53 16.73
CA ILE A 17 59.05 -29.29 16.87
C ILE A 17 58.42 -29.07 18.26
N ALA A 18 59.23 -28.97 19.32
CA ALA A 18 58.72 -28.74 20.68
C ALA A 18 57.97 -27.40 20.81
N VAL A 19 58.42 -26.35 20.12
CA VAL A 19 57.75 -25.03 20.08
C VAL A 19 56.37 -25.08 19.42
N LEU A 20 56.11 -25.99 18.46
CA LEU A 20 54.78 -26.19 17.89
C LEU A 20 53.76 -26.76 18.90
N PHE A 21 54.25 -27.37 19.99
CA PHE A 21 53.45 -27.89 21.08
C PHE A 21 53.56 -27.05 22.36
N GLU A 22 54.18 -25.86 22.29
CA GLU A 22 54.16 -24.91 23.39
C GLU A 22 52.81 -24.18 23.43
N TYR A 23 52.12 -24.32 24.57
CA TYR A 23 50.89 -23.61 24.87
C TYR A 23 51.16 -22.66 26.03
N GLU A 24 51.36 -21.39 25.72
CA GLU A 24 51.52 -20.35 26.73
C GLU A 24 50.17 -20.08 27.41
N THR A 25 50.14 -20.17 28.74
CA THR A 25 48.98 -19.77 29.54
C THR A 25 49.30 -18.55 30.38
N PRO A 26 48.37 -17.59 30.50
CA PRO A 26 48.56 -16.46 31.39
C PRO A 26 48.71 -16.95 32.83
N LYS A 27 49.78 -16.50 33.51
CA LYS A 27 49.96 -16.77 34.94
C LYS A 27 48.90 -16.01 35.74
N LEU A 28 47.90 -16.73 36.25
CA LEU A 28 46.82 -16.15 37.04
C LEU A 28 47.24 -15.95 38.50
N VAL A 29 46.91 -14.80 39.08
CA VAL A 29 47.12 -14.51 40.51
C VAL A 29 45.78 -14.63 41.23
N GLN A 30 45.70 -15.53 42.22
CA GLN A 30 44.48 -15.73 43.00
C GLN A 30 44.45 -14.76 44.19
N ILE A 31 43.55 -13.78 44.13
CA ILE A 31 43.32 -12.83 45.21
C ILE A 31 42.08 -13.27 46.00
N SER A 32 42.27 -13.73 47.24
CA SER A 32 41.18 -14.19 48.11
C SER A 32 40.52 -13.01 48.84
N ASN A 33 39.58 -12.33 48.19
CA ASN A 33 38.81 -11.23 48.77
C ASN A 33 37.31 -11.37 48.48
N ILE A 34 36.49 -11.39 49.54
CA ILE A 34 35.03 -11.57 49.46
C ILE A 34 34.35 -10.48 48.62
N LYS A 35 34.74 -9.20 48.77
CA LYS A 35 34.09 -8.09 48.07
C LYS A 35 34.25 -8.22 46.55
N ILE A 36 35.48 -8.49 46.11
CA ILE A 36 35.81 -8.66 44.68
C ILE A 36 35.10 -9.89 44.11
N GLY A 37 35.07 -11.00 44.86
CA GLY A 37 34.38 -12.22 44.46
C GLY A 37 32.88 -12.02 44.25
N VAL A 38 32.20 -11.33 45.18
CA VAL A 38 30.76 -11.05 45.07
C VAL A 38 30.47 -10.13 43.88
N THR A 39 31.23 -9.05 43.69
CA THR A 39 31.05 -8.16 42.54
C THR A 39 31.22 -8.89 41.20
N GLN A 40 32.25 -9.73 41.08
CA GLN A 40 32.47 -10.51 39.86
C GLN A 40 31.33 -11.50 39.59
N ARG A 41 30.85 -12.22 40.63
CA ARG A 41 29.74 -13.18 40.48
C ARG A 41 28.42 -12.48 40.17
N LEU A 42 28.15 -11.32 40.78
CA LEU A 42 26.97 -10.51 40.48
C LEU A 42 27.01 -10.00 39.04
N LEU A 43 28.15 -9.48 38.58
CA LEU A 43 28.32 -9.04 37.19
C LEU A 43 28.10 -10.19 36.20
N GLN A 44 28.70 -11.35 36.46
CA GLN A 44 28.49 -12.56 35.65
C GLN A 44 27.01 -12.96 35.61
N LEU A 45 26.31 -12.89 36.74
CA LEU A 45 24.90 -13.23 36.83
C LEU A 45 24.02 -12.22 36.07
N VAL A 46 24.32 -10.91 36.14
CA VAL A 46 23.61 -9.88 35.37
C VAL A 46 23.79 -10.09 33.87
N ILE A 47 25.02 -10.35 33.41
CA ILE A 47 25.31 -10.63 31.99
C ILE A 47 24.59 -11.91 31.56
N LEU A 48 24.64 -12.97 32.37
CA LEU A 48 23.97 -14.23 32.07
C LEU A 48 22.45 -14.05 31.94
N ILE A 49 21.83 -13.32 32.88
CA ILE A 49 20.40 -13.02 32.83
C ILE A 49 20.07 -12.21 31.57
N TYR A 50 20.86 -11.20 31.23
CA TYR A 50 20.65 -10.43 30.01
C TYR A 50 20.74 -11.32 28.76
N VAL A 51 21.81 -12.10 28.60
CA VAL A 51 21.98 -12.95 27.41
C VAL A 51 20.87 -14.00 27.33
N VAL A 52 20.52 -14.66 28.44
CA VAL A 52 19.52 -15.75 28.41
C VAL A 52 18.10 -15.19 28.30
N CYS A 53 17.71 -14.26 29.17
CA CYS A 53 16.32 -13.77 29.21
C CYS A 53 16.03 -12.79 28.06
N TRP A 54 16.93 -11.86 27.78
CA TRP A 54 16.73 -10.87 26.73
C TRP A 54 17.10 -11.43 25.36
N VAL A 55 18.38 -11.78 25.14
CA VAL A 55 18.85 -12.13 23.80
C VAL A 55 18.30 -13.48 23.33
N MET A 56 18.35 -14.51 24.18
CA MET A 56 17.91 -15.85 23.77
C MET A 56 16.39 -15.99 23.82
N ILE A 57 15.73 -15.63 24.93
CA ILE A 57 14.29 -15.88 25.07
C ILE A 57 13.44 -14.78 24.41
N TYR A 58 13.66 -13.51 24.77
CA TYR A 58 12.81 -12.40 24.31
C TYR A 58 13.01 -12.10 22.82
N GLU A 59 14.26 -11.88 22.40
CA GLU A 59 14.63 -11.63 20.99
C GLU A 59 14.66 -12.92 20.14
N LYS A 60 14.48 -14.09 20.76
CA LYS A 60 14.55 -15.40 20.10
C LYS A 60 15.83 -15.59 19.30
N GLY A 61 16.98 -15.17 19.84
CA GLY A 61 18.29 -15.25 19.16
C GLY A 61 18.75 -16.67 18.77
N TYR A 62 18.09 -17.71 19.29
CA TYR A 62 18.29 -19.10 18.86
C TYR A 62 17.52 -19.47 17.58
N GLN A 63 16.63 -18.60 17.09
CA GLN A 63 15.85 -18.81 15.87
C GLN A 63 16.49 -18.12 14.68
N GLU A 64 16.34 -18.74 13.52
CA GLU A 64 16.69 -18.13 12.25
C GLU A 64 15.44 -17.47 11.65
N ASN A 65 15.58 -16.26 11.13
CA ASN A 65 14.47 -15.50 10.55
C ASN A 65 14.52 -15.52 9.01
N ASP A 66 13.35 -15.42 8.39
CA ASP A 66 13.18 -15.26 6.94
C ASP A 66 12.14 -14.16 6.65
N VAL A 67 12.29 -13.49 5.51
CA VAL A 67 11.40 -12.41 5.07
C VAL A 67 10.28 -12.98 4.22
N ALA A 68 9.03 -12.76 4.63
CA ALA A 68 7.87 -13.22 3.89
C ALA A 68 7.73 -12.47 2.55
N LYS A 69 7.67 -13.21 1.43
CA LYS A 69 7.21 -12.67 0.15
C LYS A 69 5.69 -12.83 0.07
N SER A 70 4.99 -11.75 -0.21
CA SER A 70 3.53 -11.69 -0.17
C SER A 70 2.95 -11.40 -1.56
N ALA A 71 1.88 -12.10 -1.91
CA ALA A 71 1.03 -11.79 -3.06
C ALA A 71 -0.40 -11.58 -2.57
N VAL A 72 -1.02 -10.48 -2.99
CA VAL A 72 -2.39 -10.12 -2.60
C VAL A 72 -3.24 -9.97 -3.86
N THR A 73 -4.40 -10.62 -3.86
CA THR A 73 -5.42 -10.41 -4.90
C THR A 73 -6.74 -10.04 -4.25
N THR A 74 -7.39 -9.02 -4.78
CA THR A 74 -8.65 -8.49 -4.29
C THR A 74 -9.78 -8.79 -5.29
N LYS A 75 -10.98 -8.98 -4.77
CA LYS A 75 -12.18 -9.10 -5.60
C LYS A 75 -13.37 -8.47 -4.90
N VAL A 76 -13.91 -7.43 -5.51
CA VAL A 76 -15.15 -6.80 -5.06
C VAL A 76 -16.36 -7.57 -5.61
N LYS A 77 -17.41 -7.64 -4.82
CA LYS A 77 -18.75 -8.07 -5.23
C LYS A 77 -19.79 -7.11 -4.69
N GLY A 78 -20.69 -6.72 -5.57
CA GLY A 78 -21.80 -5.83 -5.31
C GLY A 78 -22.52 -5.58 -6.62
N VAL A 79 -23.78 -5.17 -6.55
CA VAL A 79 -24.47 -4.59 -7.70
C VAL A 79 -25.22 -3.37 -7.21
N GLY A 80 -25.31 -2.37 -8.06
CA GLY A 80 -25.99 -1.12 -7.80
C GLY A 80 -27.13 -0.90 -8.76
N PHE A 81 -28.07 -0.07 -8.33
CA PHE A 81 -29.14 0.41 -9.18
C PHE A 81 -29.38 1.88 -8.87
N THR A 82 -29.35 2.70 -9.91
CA THR A 82 -29.68 4.12 -9.82
C THR A 82 -30.92 4.39 -10.64
N ASN A 83 -31.85 5.18 -10.09
CA ASN A 83 -33.05 5.62 -10.79
C ASN A 83 -33.14 7.15 -10.75
N PHE A 84 -32.32 7.81 -11.57
CA PHE A 84 -32.27 9.26 -11.66
C PHE A 84 -32.55 9.72 -13.10
N PRO A 85 -33.83 9.77 -13.52
CA PRO A 85 -34.18 10.17 -14.88
C PRO A 85 -33.79 11.62 -15.20
N ASN A 86 -33.69 12.47 -14.17
CA ASN A 86 -33.36 13.89 -14.32
C ASN A 86 -31.86 14.15 -14.56
N ILE A 87 -30.98 13.16 -14.30
CA ILE A 87 -29.54 13.32 -14.49
C ILE A 87 -29.14 12.76 -15.87
N PRO A 88 -28.71 13.60 -16.82
CA PRO A 88 -28.25 13.15 -18.12
C PRO A 88 -27.03 12.23 -17.95
N GLY A 89 -26.96 11.14 -18.71
CA GLY A 89 -25.85 10.18 -18.58
C GLY A 89 -26.08 9.00 -17.66
N ILE A 90 -26.91 9.15 -16.64
CA ILE A 90 -27.10 8.17 -15.56
C ILE A 90 -28.44 7.46 -15.73
N GLY A 91 -29.55 8.20 -15.68
CA GLY A 91 -30.90 7.65 -15.85
C GLY A 91 -31.22 6.48 -14.91
N MET A 92 -32.08 5.58 -15.40
CA MET A 92 -32.30 4.27 -14.80
C MET A 92 -31.24 3.30 -15.31
N ARG A 93 -30.34 2.85 -14.43
CA ARG A 93 -29.21 1.98 -14.81
C ARG A 93 -28.82 1.04 -13.67
N SER A 94 -28.47 -0.20 -14.05
CA SER A 94 -27.77 -1.12 -13.15
C SER A 94 -26.26 -0.96 -13.32
N TRP A 95 -25.56 -0.95 -12.19
CA TRP A 95 -24.12 -0.79 -12.09
C TRP A 95 -23.53 -2.08 -11.54
N ASP A 96 -22.53 -2.63 -12.22
CA ASP A 96 -21.81 -3.81 -11.75
C ASP A 96 -20.33 -3.46 -11.48
N VAL A 97 -19.59 -4.39 -10.89
CA VAL A 97 -18.17 -4.26 -10.51
C VAL A 97 -17.32 -3.69 -11.66
N ALA A 98 -17.64 -4.02 -12.91
CA ALA A 98 -16.92 -3.51 -14.08
C ALA A 98 -17.10 -2.00 -14.33
N ASP A 99 -18.18 -1.38 -13.83
CA ASP A 99 -18.44 0.04 -14.03
C ASP A 99 -17.80 0.93 -12.96
N TYR A 100 -17.70 0.47 -11.71
CA TYR A 100 -17.25 1.28 -10.57
C TYR A 100 -15.92 0.84 -9.95
N ILE A 101 -15.29 -0.24 -10.43
CA ILE A 101 -13.92 -0.63 -10.05
C ILE A 101 -12.98 -0.38 -11.23
N VAL A 102 -12.20 0.69 -11.16
CA VAL A 102 -11.31 1.12 -12.25
C VAL A 102 -9.95 1.52 -11.67
N PRO A 103 -8.85 0.82 -11.96
CA PRO A 103 -8.75 -0.38 -12.80
C PRO A 103 -9.35 -1.62 -12.10
N PRO A 104 -9.71 -2.68 -12.87
CA PRO A 104 -10.28 -3.91 -12.30
C PRO A 104 -9.27 -4.71 -11.45
N LEU A 105 -7.98 -4.46 -11.62
CA LEU A 105 -6.91 -5.06 -10.83
C LEU A 105 -5.79 -4.05 -10.62
N GLU A 106 -5.45 -3.82 -9.36
CA GLU A 106 -4.34 -2.97 -8.95
C GLU A 106 -3.51 -3.70 -7.89
N ASN A 107 -2.19 -3.52 -7.94
CA ASN A 107 -1.30 -4.19 -6.99
C ASN A 107 -1.43 -3.56 -5.61
N ASN A 108 -1.88 -4.34 -4.63
CA ASN A 108 -2.03 -3.94 -3.22
C ASN A 108 -2.96 -2.73 -2.99
N ALA A 109 -3.80 -2.39 -3.97
CA ALA A 109 -4.74 -1.29 -3.88
C ALA A 109 -6.07 -1.66 -4.55
N LEU A 110 -7.09 -0.85 -4.30
CA LEU A 110 -8.41 -0.96 -4.89
C LEU A 110 -9.01 0.43 -4.99
N PHE A 111 -9.54 0.74 -6.16
CA PHE A 111 -10.34 1.95 -6.38
C PHE A 111 -11.82 1.60 -6.52
N VAL A 112 -12.67 2.31 -5.78
CA VAL A 112 -14.13 2.16 -5.81
C VAL A 112 -14.77 3.52 -6.05
N VAL A 113 -15.51 3.65 -7.15
CA VAL A 113 -16.24 4.87 -7.47
C VAL A 113 -17.46 4.98 -6.56
N THR A 114 -17.57 6.07 -5.80
CA THR A 114 -18.72 6.40 -4.93
C THR A 114 -19.62 7.49 -5.51
N ASN A 115 -19.07 8.32 -6.41
CA ASN A 115 -19.80 9.36 -7.12
C ASN A 115 -19.26 9.53 -8.55
N MET A 116 -20.08 10.00 -9.47
CA MET A 116 -19.70 10.14 -10.89
C MET A 116 -20.44 11.32 -11.54
N ILE A 117 -19.69 12.13 -12.29
CA ILE A 117 -20.20 13.09 -13.26
C ILE A 117 -19.95 12.51 -14.65
N LYS A 118 -20.92 12.68 -15.56
CA LYS A 118 -20.83 12.12 -16.91
C LYS A 118 -21.29 13.12 -17.96
N THR A 119 -20.36 13.55 -18.80
CA THR A 119 -20.63 14.37 -19.97
C THR A 119 -20.91 13.47 -21.17
N GLN A 120 -22.16 13.45 -21.65
CA GLN A 120 -22.55 12.59 -22.78
C GLN A 120 -22.21 13.23 -24.12
N ARG A 121 -21.89 12.38 -25.10
CA ARG A 121 -21.75 12.75 -26.52
C ARG A 121 -20.74 13.87 -26.77
N GLN A 122 -19.64 13.89 -26.02
CA GLN A 122 -18.55 14.78 -26.34
C GLN A 122 -18.00 14.46 -27.73
N SER A 123 -17.82 15.51 -28.53
CA SER A 123 -17.25 15.44 -29.86
C SER A 123 -16.30 16.59 -30.07
N LEU A 124 -15.25 16.36 -30.86
CA LEU A 124 -14.27 17.39 -31.16
C LEU A 124 -14.91 18.48 -32.01
N SER A 125 -15.19 19.62 -31.40
CA SER A 125 -15.91 20.73 -32.02
C SER A 125 -15.58 22.05 -31.31
N LYS A 126 -16.37 23.10 -31.57
CA LYS A 126 -16.16 24.43 -31.01
C LYS A 126 -17.26 24.76 -30.00
N CYS A 127 -16.88 25.23 -28.82
CA CYS A 127 -17.81 25.65 -27.77
C CYS A 127 -17.20 26.79 -26.94
N ALA A 128 -18.04 27.48 -26.17
CA ALA A 128 -17.58 28.47 -25.21
C ALA A 128 -16.77 27.80 -24.10
N GLU A 129 -15.66 28.44 -23.71
CA GLU A 129 -14.85 28.02 -22.56
C GLU A 129 -15.60 28.22 -21.24
N SER A 130 -15.23 27.44 -20.24
CA SER A 130 -15.79 27.54 -18.90
C SER A 130 -15.45 28.89 -18.25
N SER A 131 -16.45 29.55 -17.66
CA SER A 131 -16.30 30.82 -16.94
C SER A 131 -15.40 30.72 -15.70
N PHE A 132 -15.13 29.49 -15.23
CA PHE A 132 -14.20 29.23 -14.12
C PHE A 132 -12.73 29.33 -14.55
N VAL A 133 -12.42 29.35 -15.85
CA VAL A 133 -11.05 29.42 -16.37
C VAL A 133 -10.58 30.88 -16.40
N PRO A 134 -9.46 31.23 -15.73
CA PRO A 134 -8.91 32.58 -15.77
C PRO A 134 -8.53 32.98 -17.20
N GLY A 135 -9.00 34.15 -17.65
CA GLY A 135 -8.74 34.66 -18.99
C GLY A 135 -9.62 34.05 -20.09
N ALA A 136 -10.68 33.31 -19.72
CA ALA A 136 -11.72 32.88 -20.66
C ALA A 136 -12.78 33.95 -20.91
N ALA A 137 -12.99 34.87 -19.97
CA ALA A 137 -13.94 35.96 -20.12
C ALA A 137 -13.48 36.96 -21.20
N CYS A 138 -14.41 37.39 -22.05
CA CYS A 138 -14.16 38.32 -23.15
C CYS A 138 -15.33 39.27 -23.34
N HIS A 139 -15.04 40.47 -23.84
CA HIS A 139 -16.04 41.43 -24.31
C HIS A 139 -16.03 41.56 -25.84
N GLU A 140 -14.88 41.31 -26.46
CA GLU A 140 -14.69 41.33 -27.91
C GLU A 140 -13.77 40.20 -28.39
N ASP A 141 -13.78 39.93 -29.69
CA ASP A 141 -12.97 38.86 -30.31
C ASP A 141 -11.45 39.05 -30.06
N SER A 142 -10.97 40.30 -29.92
CA SER A 142 -9.56 40.63 -29.63
C SER A 142 -9.07 40.17 -28.26
N ASP A 143 -9.97 40.00 -27.30
CA ASP A 143 -9.63 39.50 -25.97
C ASP A 143 -9.19 38.03 -26.03
N CYS A 144 -9.71 37.29 -27.03
CA CYS A 144 -9.41 35.89 -27.27
C CYS A 144 -8.23 35.77 -28.24
N LYS A 145 -7.12 35.18 -27.78
CA LYS A 145 -5.92 35.00 -28.60
C LYS A 145 -6.01 33.68 -29.37
N PRO A 146 -5.99 33.69 -30.72
CA PRO A 146 -6.02 32.44 -31.50
C PRO A 146 -4.89 31.50 -31.10
N TYR A 147 -5.20 30.21 -30.97
CA TYR A 147 -4.29 29.13 -30.61
C TYR A 147 -3.66 29.25 -29.22
N PHE A 148 -4.14 30.16 -28.38
CA PHE A 148 -3.73 30.26 -27.00
C PHE A 148 -4.32 29.11 -26.19
N ILE A 149 -3.49 28.47 -25.36
CA ILE A 149 -3.87 27.36 -24.49
C ILE A 149 -3.54 27.78 -23.05
N THR A 150 -4.58 27.84 -22.22
CA THR A 150 -4.44 28.08 -20.79
C THR A 150 -4.19 26.76 -20.07
N HIS A 151 -3.30 26.73 -19.08
CA HIS A 151 -3.01 25.52 -18.30
C HIS A 151 -4.23 24.92 -17.55
N LEU A 152 -5.21 25.77 -17.20
CA LEU A 152 -6.51 25.37 -16.62
C LEU A 152 -7.64 25.31 -17.66
N GLY A 153 -7.35 25.62 -18.92
CA GLY A 153 -8.34 25.65 -19.99
C GLY A 153 -8.67 24.25 -20.51
N ASN A 154 -9.83 24.13 -21.13
CA ASN A 154 -10.30 22.87 -21.68
C ASN A 154 -9.85 22.68 -23.13
N GLY A 155 -9.36 23.71 -23.81
CA GLY A 155 -8.92 23.63 -25.20
C GLY A 155 -8.17 24.85 -25.70
N ALA A 156 -7.92 24.87 -27.01
CA ALA A 156 -7.23 25.98 -27.68
C ALA A 156 -8.24 27.03 -28.14
N GLN A 157 -8.00 28.30 -27.82
CA GLN A 157 -8.86 29.41 -28.24
C GLN A 157 -8.87 29.56 -29.77
N THR A 158 -10.03 29.86 -30.35
CA THR A 158 -10.17 30.11 -31.80
C THR A 158 -9.97 31.58 -32.16
N GLY A 159 -10.00 32.47 -31.16
CA GLY A 159 -9.94 33.92 -31.34
C GLY A 159 -11.31 34.59 -31.53
N LYS A 160 -12.40 33.90 -31.17
CA LYS A 160 -13.76 34.47 -31.18
C LYS A 160 -14.31 34.55 -29.76
N CYS A 161 -15.09 35.57 -29.47
CA CYS A 161 -15.82 35.72 -28.22
C CYS A 161 -17.28 35.31 -28.40
N ILE A 162 -17.75 34.36 -27.59
CA ILE A 162 -19.17 33.94 -27.58
C ILE A 162 -19.86 34.71 -26.46
N ILE A 163 -20.73 35.64 -26.83
CA ILE A 163 -21.56 36.42 -25.91
C ILE A 163 -23.00 35.91 -26.02
N GLU A 164 -23.56 35.43 -24.91
CA GLU A 164 -24.96 35.01 -24.87
C GLU A 164 -25.89 36.22 -24.89
N SER A 165 -27.04 36.08 -25.57
CA SER A 165 -28.04 37.14 -25.69
C SER A 165 -28.55 37.59 -24.31
N GLY A 166 -28.15 38.79 -23.89
CA GLY A 166 -28.53 39.39 -22.60
C GLY A 166 -27.41 39.46 -21.56
N SER A 167 -26.17 39.08 -21.92
CA SER A 167 -24.98 39.23 -21.06
C SER A 167 -24.01 40.26 -21.64
N ASP A 168 -23.39 41.08 -20.78
CA ASP A 168 -22.36 42.06 -21.17
C ASP A 168 -20.94 41.44 -21.25
N ILE A 169 -20.78 40.22 -20.73
CA ILE A 169 -19.54 39.46 -20.66
C ILE A 169 -19.78 38.10 -21.34
N GLY A 170 -18.94 37.76 -22.31
CA GLY A 170 -18.91 36.47 -23.00
C GLY A 170 -17.78 35.57 -22.52
N SER A 171 -17.62 34.45 -23.20
CA SER A 171 -16.51 33.51 -23.01
C SER A 171 -15.87 33.16 -24.35
N CYS A 172 -14.55 33.03 -24.37
CA CYS A 172 -13.81 32.71 -25.59
C CYS A 172 -14.25 31.37 -26.16
N GLU A 173 -14.43 31.30 -27.47
CA GLU A 173 -14.63 30.06 -28.21
C GLU A 173 -13.33 29.26 -28.22
N ILE A 174 -13.43 27.98 -27.88
CA ILE A 174 -12.32 27.03 -27.90
C ILE A 174 -12.64 25.86 -28.83
N TYR A 175 -11.59 25.26 -29.39
CA TYR A 175 -11.66 23.96 -30.05
C TYR A 175 -11.29 22.87 -29.04
N SER A 176 -12.28 22.05 -28.64
CA SER A 176 -12.14 21.03 -27.59
C SER A 176 -13.19 19.90 -27.75
N TRP A 177 -13.19 18.97 -26.80
CA TRP A 177 -14.27 18.02 -26.58
C TRP A 177 -15.50 18.74 -26.03
N CYS A 178 -16.46 19.02 -26.92
CA CYS A 178 -17.69 19.73 -26.56
C CYS A 178 -18.91 18.78 -26.55
N PRO A 179 -19.89 18.99 -25.66
CA PRO A 179 -19.92 20.03 -24.63
C PRO A 179 -18.87 19.81 -23.54
N LEU A 180 -18.42 20.89 -22.90
CA LEU A 180 -17.49 20.82 -21.78
C LEU A 180 -18.09 20.06 -20.59
N GLU A 181 -17.22 19.56 -19.73
CA GLU A 181 -17.65 18.96 -18.47
C GLU A 181 -18.36 19.98 -17.59
N ASN A 182 -19.43 19.53 -16.93
CA ASN A 182 -20.11 20.30 -15.91
C ASN A 182 -19.80 19.68 -14.55
N ASP A 183 -18.88 20.30 -13.82
CA ASP A 183 -18.43 19.88 -12.47
C ASP A 183 -19.50 20.04 -11.38
N THR A 184 -20.71 20.43 -11.74
CA THR A 184 -21.84 20.45 -10.80
C THR A 184 -22.17 19.03 -10.39
N LEU A 185 -22.06 18.74 -9.09
CA LEU A 185 -22.43 17.45 -8.54
C LEU A 185 -23.88 17.10 -8.92
N PRO A 186 -24.13 15.85 -9.39
CA PRO A 186 -25.45 15.47 -9.89
C PRO A 186 -26.49 15.37 -8.77
N LEU A 187 -26.03 15.16 -7.53
CA LEU A 187 -26.82 15.19 -6.31
C LEU A 187 -26.26 16.29 -5.38
N ASP A 188 -27.06 16.71 -4.41
CA ASP A 188 -26.60 17.65 -3.37
C ASP A 188 -25.35 17.12 -2.64
N LYS A 189 -24.55 18.03 -2.05
CA LYS A 189 -23.28 17.72 -1.35
C LYS A 189 -23.39 16.67 -0.23
N LYS A 190 -24.60 16.31 0.20
CA LYS A 190 -24.87 15.34 1.26
C LYS A 190 -25.18 13.93 0.76
N SER A 191 -25.31 13.73 -0.55
CA SER A 191 -25.72 12.45 -1.12
C SER A 191 -24.71 11.97 -2.16
N PHE A 192 -24.43 10.68 -2.12
CA PHE A 192 -23.56 10.01 -3.08
C PHE A 192 -24.41 9.30 -4.12
N LEU A 193 -23.92 9.24 -5.36
CA LEU A 193 -24.60 8.51 -6.43
C LEU A 193 -24.64 6.99 -6.14
N PHE A 194 -23.63 6.48 -5.43
CA PHE A 194 -23.45 5.06 -5.17
C PHE A 194 -23.43 4.71 -3.68
N PRO A 195 -24.53 4.97 -2.93
CA PRO A 195 -24.59 4.67 -1.49
C PRO A 195 -24.56 3.17 -1.21
N MET A 196 -24.94 2.34 -2.19
CA MET A 196 -24.91 0.88 -2.06
C MET A 196 -23.51 0.31 -1.87
N VAL A 197 -22.44 1.08 -2.19
CA VAL A 197 -21.05 0.67 -1.97
C VAL A 197 -20.80 0.30 -0.51
N TYR A 198 -21.50 0.93 0.44
CA TYR A 198 -21.45 0.59 1.86
C TYR A 198 -21.75 -0.90 2.15
N ASN A 199 -22.62 -1.50 1.33
CA ASN A 199 -23.05 -2.89 1.48
C ASN A 199 -22.30 -3.87 0.56
N TYR A 200 -21.27 -3.42 -0.14
CA TYR A 200 -20.46 -4.29 -0.98
C TYR A 200 -19.52 -5.15 -0.14
N THR A 201 -19.02 -6.21 -0.76
CA THR A 201 -18.08 -7.13 -0.14
C THR A 201 -16.77 -7.15 -0.89
N LEU A 202 -15.67 -7.20 -0.14
CA LEU A 202 -14.31 -7.29 -0.62
C LEU A 202 -13.71 -8.61 -0.16
N LEU A 203 -13.39 -9.49 -1.09
CA LEU A 203 -12.60 -10.69 -0.84
C LEU A 203 -11.11 -10.35 -0.98
N ILE A 204 -10.33 -10.58 0.07
CA ILE A 204 -8.87 -10.45 0.06
C ILE A 204 -8.25 -11.83 0.13
N LYS A 205 -7.51 -12.23 -0.90
CA LYS A 205 -6.68 -13.43 -0.86
C LYS A 205 -5.25 -13.02 -0.68
N ASN A 206 -4.63 -13.51 0.38
CA ASN A 206 -3.24 -13.27 0.66
C ASN A 206 -2.48 -14.59 0.75
N ASP A 207 -1.43 -14.70 -0.06
CA ASP A 207 -0.51 -15.81 -0.13
C ASP A 207 0.87 -15.31 0.33
N ILE A 208 1.47 -16.00 1.29
CA ILE A 208 2.80 -15.68 1.82
C ILE A 208 3.74 -16.87 1.66
N ASN A 209 4.97 -16.58 1.27
CA ASN A 209 6.01 -17.58 1.07
C ASN A 209 7.29 -17.19 1.81
N PHE A 210 7.77 -18.10 2.66
CA PHE A 210 9.09 -18.06 3.29
C PHE A 210 10.01 -18.98 2.50
N GLU A 211 10.74 -18.41 1.55
CA GLU A 211 11.57 -19.17 0.60
C GLU A 211 12.67 -19.95 1.29
N LYS A 212 13.28 -19.39 2.34
CA LYS A 212 14.38 -20.03 3.06
C LYS A 212 13.96 -21.33 3.72
N PHE A 213 12.74 -21.35 4.25
CA PHE A 213 12.18 -22.53 4.93
C PHE A 213 11.31 -23.39 4.02
N GLY A 214 11.05 -22.95 2.78
CA GLY A 214 10.11 -23.62 1.87
C GLY A 214 8.68 -23.66 2.40
N ILE A 215 8.27 -22.67 3.20
CA ILE A 215 6.96 -22.62 3.84
C ILE A 215 6.04 -21.65 3.12
N HIS A 216 4.96 -22.19 2.56
CA HIS A 216 3.86 -21.41 2.01
C HIS A 216 2.65 -21.40 2.95
N ARG A 217 2.02 -20.24 3.12
CA ARG A 217 0.80 -20.04 3.92
C ARG A 217 -0.16 -19.09 3.21
N ARG A 218 -1.44 -19.18 3.57
CA ARG A 218 -2.51 -18.34 3.04
C ARG A 218 -3.43 -17.89 4.16
N ASN A 219 -4.12 -16.77 3.96
CA ASN A 219 -5.13 -16.29 4.91
C ASN A 219 -6.39 -17.18 4.96
N ILE A 220 -6.76 -17.78 3.83
CA ILE A 220 -7.86 -18.76 3.77
C ILE A 220 -7.41 -20.07 4.43
N GLN A 221 -8.04 -20.37 5.56
CA GLN A 221 -7.72 -21.54 6.37
C GLN A 221 -8.01 -22.85 5.62
N ASN A 222 -7.24 -23.90 5.90
CA ASN A 222 -7.41 -25.20 5.24
C ASN A 222 -8.77 -25.85 5.53
N TRP A 223 -9.38 -25.54 6.68
CA TRP A 223 -10.72 -26.01 7.06
C TRP A 223 -11.85 -25.21 6.39
N ALA A 224 -11.56 -24.05 5.80
CA ALA A 224 -12.57 -23.17 5.22
C ALA A 224 -13.17 -23.80 3.94
N SER A 225 -14.41 -24.28 4.06
CA SER A 225 -15.12 -24.89 2.93
C SER A 225 -15.63 -23.85 1.93
N LYS A 226 -15.93 -24.28 0.70
CA LYS A 226 -16.63 -23.43 -0.28
C LYS A 226 -18.00 -22.95 0.22
N LYS A 227 -18.65 -23.72 1.12
CA LYS A 227 -19.92 -23.33 1.73
C LYS A 227 -19.72 -22.17 2.71
N PHE A 228 -18.68 -22.23 3.53
CA PHE A 228 -18.29 -21.14 4.43
C PHE A 228 -17.98 -19.86 3.65
N LEU A 229 -17.13 -19.94 2.62
CA LEU A 229 -16.75 -18.77 1.80
C LEU A 229 -17.90 -18.16 0.98
N ARG A 230 -19.08 -18.80 0.90
CA ARG A 230 -20.26 -18.22 0.23
C ARG A 230 -21.04 -17.28 1.12
N SER A 231 -20.94 -17.42 2.44
CA SER A 231 -21.80 -16.71 3.40
C SER A 231 -21.04 -16.05 4.54
N CYS A 232 -19.76 -16.37 4.76
CA CYS A 232 -19.00 -15.74 5.83
C CYS A 232 -18.79 -14.25 5.57
N LEU A 233 -18.79 -13.47 6.64
CA LEU A 233 -18.38 -12.08 6.67
C LEU A 233 -17.43 -11.92 7.85
N TYR A 234 -16.37 -11.15 7.67
CA TYR A 234 -15.38 -10.92 8.70
C TYR A 234 -16.03 -10.32 9.96
N ASN A 235 -15.72 -10.91 11.11
CA ASN A 235 -16.12 -10.41 12.41
C ASN A 235 -15.03 -10.71 13.43
N LYS A 236 -14.53 -9.66 14.09
CA LYS A 236 -13.41 -9.73 15.05
C LYS A 236 -13.73 -10.55 16.31
N THR A 237 -14.99 -10.55 16.77
CA THR A 237 -15.40 -11.20 18.03
C THR A 237 -15.78 -12.67 17.85
N ASP A 238 -16.11 -13.07 16.63
CA ASP A 238 -16.54 -14.43 16.32
C ASP A 238 -15.35 -15.38 16.11
N PRO A 239 -15.38 -16.59 16.69
CA PRO A 239 -14.24 -17.51 16.66
C PRO A 239 -13.89 -18.04 15.26
N GLU A 240 -14.85 -18.18 14.35
CA GLU A 240 -14.63 -18.68 12.99
C GLU A 240 -14.52 -17.53 11.98
N ASN A 241 -15.44 -16.56 12.05
CA ASN A 241 -15.53 -15.44 11.13
C ASN A 241 -14.38 -14.43 11.28
N ARG A 242 -13.62 -14.44 12.38
CA ARG A 242 -12.34 -13.72 12.49
C ARG A 242 -11.32 -14.12 11.42
N PHE A 243 -11.47 -15.31 10.83
CA PHE A 243 -10.63 -15.82 9.74
C PHE A 243 -11.32 -15.72 8.36
N CYS A 244 -12.53 -15.17 8.27
CA CYS A 244 -13.19 -14.97 6.99
C CYS A 244 -12.46 -13.87 6.19
N PRO A 245 -12.06 -14.15 4.93
CA PRO A 245 -11.34 -13.19 4.08
C PRO A 245 -12.27 -12.20 3.36
N ILE A 246 -13.57 -12.18 3.68
CA ILE A 246 -14.59 -11.39 3.02
C ILE A 246 -15.03 -10.28 3.98
N PHE A 247 -14.80 -9.05 3.59
CA PHE A 247 -15.07 -7.86 4.38
C PHE A 247 -16.21 -7.08 3.77
N GLN A 248 -17.15 -6.59 4.57
CA GLN A 248 -18.10 -5.59 4.11
C GLN A 248 -17.45 -4.21 4.17
N PHE A 249 -17.72 -3.35 3.18
CA PHE A 249 -17.14 -1.99 3.17
C PHE A 249 -17.54 -1.19 4.40
N SER A 250 -18.79 -1.30 4.86
CA SER A 250 -19.26 -0.71 6.11
C SER A 250 -18.35 -1.03 7.29
N THR A 251 -18.02 -2.30 7.49
CA THR A 251 -17.15 -2.76 8.57
C THR A 251 -15.73 -2.19 8.45
N ILE A 252 -15.23 -2.04 7.21
CA ILE A 252 -13.92 -1.41 6.98
C ILE A 252 -13.95 0.06 7.40
N PHE A 253 -14.98 0.80 7.02
CA PHE A 253 -15.13 2.22 7.37
C PHE A 253 -15.32 2.42 8.88
N GLU A 254 -16.18 1.61 9.50
CA GLU A 254 -16.41 1.62 10.96
C GLU A 254 -15.12 1.34 11.75
N GLU A 255 -14.36 0.30 11.40
CA GLU A 255 -13.09 -0.03 12.07
C GLU A 255 -11.97 0.99 11.76
N ALA A 256 -12.05 1.67 10.62
CA ALA A 256 -11.15 2.78 10.28
C ALA A 256 -11.58 4.12 10.91
N ASN A 257 -12.73 4.16 11.58
CA ASN A 257 -13.34 5.36 12.16
C ASN A 257 -13.55 6.47 11.11
N VAL A 258 -14.09 6.08 9.96
CA VAL A 258 -14.46 6.95 8.83
C VAL A 258 -15.96 6.81 8.58
N ASP A 259 -16.66 7.96 8.49
CA ASP A 259 -18.09 8.05 8.17
C ASP A 259 -18.35 8.08 6.65
#